data_AF-A0A0D1JE44-F1
#
_entry.id   AF-A0A0D1JE44-F1
#
_cell.length_a   1.000
_cell.length_b   1.000
_cell.length_c   1.000
_cell.angle_alpha   90.00
_cell.angle_beta   90.00
_cell.angle_gamma   90.00
#
_symmetry.space_group_name_H-M   'P 1'
#
loop_
_entity.id
_entity.type
_entity.pdbx_description
1 polymer ?
#
loop_
_entity_poly.entity_id
_entity_poly.type
_entity_poly.pdbx_seq_one_letter_code
_entity_poly.pdbx_strand_id
1 'polypeptide(L)'
;MNEEQANTSQSMAQTGRQATDLLKALWRWGKYLVPAVLAFIGGLFLIMLFVGMMAGGEDANCYVDNGGGSGDTTIIGGDWKDKNSSTHKAMQYAADQFKDNLHMSGDNIAAALAIGLRESGFNPLSVNPSGAVKGIWQWGAGGINGNRYGSTADTVEGQVALAITELRTTHMATLNHMHDASLQASLDAWDVYFEGLSLSDPQRKVEQTAATAKEVKSVFNLNFAGSTSTGAGNDGGNALDGANSDTSDCGTSSGTASGLPVKGQYNITGGYPNYAGATGSEHYGTDFQTVGAQETGEASNVYSVSDGTVVAKSSDSIGGNWVVIKNTDGTYAYYGHAPTQDAIVVNQGQTLKKGQHISHQGQTGLATGVHVHFAVNKKQIAFAPRSDGLISPGDYLTALPKQAIPGNGLVAPAGPFKTKESDDAGQ
;
A
#
# COMPACT_ATOMS: atom_id res chain seq x y z
N MET A 1 53.16 -15.00 -43.66
CA MET A 1 51.86 -15.49 -43.15
C MET A 1 52.00 -16.27 -41.82
N ASN A 2 53.05 -16.08 -41.00
CA ASN A 2 53.31 -16.94 -39.82
C ASN A 2 53.52 -16.22 -38.47
N GLU A 3 53.72 -14.89 -38.41
CA GLU A 3 53.91 -14.20 -37.11
C GLU A 3 52.61 -13.71 -36.49
N GLU A 4 51.62 -13.31 -37.31
CA GLU A 4 50.37 -12.76 -36.82
C GLU A 4 49.48 -13.84 -36.16
N GLN A 5 49.44 -15.05 -36.72
CA GLN A 5 48.72 -16.19 -36.14
C GLN A 5 49.38 -16.73 -34.84
N ALA A 6 50.69 -16.56 -34.68
CA ALA A 6 51.40 -16.95 -33.46
C ALA A 6 51.09 -16.03 -32.28
N ASN A 7 50.95 -14.73 -32.53
CA ASN A 7 50.57 -13.75 -31.49
C ASN A 7 49.11 -13.89 -31.05
N THR A 8 48.18 -14.18 -31.96
CA THR A 8 46.77 -14.37 -31.60
C THR A 8 46.55 -15.64 -30.77
N SER A 9 47.29 -16.72 -31.06
CA SER A 9 47.20 -17.97 -30.31
C SER A 9 47.82 -17.87 -28.91
N GLN A 10 48.90 -17.12 -28.72
CA GLN A 10 49.46 -16.84 -27.39
C GLN A 10 48.54 -15.96 -26.53
N SER A 11 47.90 -14.95 -27.14
CA SER A 11 46.94 -14.07 -26.45
C SER A 11 45.72 -14.85 -25.94
N MET A 12 45.09 -15.67 -26.80
CA MET A 12 43.94 -16.50 -26.40
C MET A 12 44.31 -17.53 -25.31
N ALA A 13 45.53 -18.08 -25.33
CA ALA A 13 46.00 -19.00 -24.30
C ALA A 13 46.29 -18.31 -22.95
N GLN A 14 46.59 -17.00 -22.93
CA GLN A 14 46.70 -16.23 -21.68
C GLN A 14 45.32 -15.89 -21.11
N THR A 15 44.36 -15.48 -21.95
CA THR A 15 42.99 -15.15 -21.53
C THR A 15 42.25 -16.39 -21.00
N GLY A 16 42.43 -17.55 -21.65
CA GLY A 16 41.88 -18.82 -21.18
C GLY A 16 42.42 -19.25 -19.82
N ARG A 17 43.72 -19.03 -19.56
CA ARG A 17 44.33 -19.33 -18.24
C ARG A 17 43.77 -18.44 -17.13
N GLN A 18 43.64 -17.14 -17.37
CA GLN A 18 43.04 -16.20 -16.40
C GLN A 18 41.59 -16.54 -16.07
N ALA A 19 40.78 -16.92 -17.06
CA ALA A 19 39.40 -17.36 -16.84
C ALA A 19 39.33 -18.65 -16.00
N THR A 20 40.23 -19.61 -16.25
CA THR A 20 40.28 -20.84 -15.46
C THR A 20 40.75 -20.62 -14.02
N ASP A 21 41.62 -19.64 -13.78
CA ASP A 21 42.10 -19.31 -12.44
C ASP A 21 41.05 -18.55 -11.62
N LEU A 22 40.26 -17.68 -12.26
CA LEU A 22 39.08 -17.04 -11.65
C LEU A 22 38.01 -18.06 -11.26
N LEU A 23 37.72 -19.04 -12.13
CA LEU A 23 36.76 -20.11 -11.84
C LEU A 23 37.23 -21.01 -10.69
N LYS A 24 38.53 -21.34 -10.64
CA LYS A 24 39.11 -22.09 -9.51
C LYS A 24 39.10 -21.29 -8.22
N ALA A 25 39.28 -19.97 -8.27
CA ALA A 25 39.16 -19.08 -7.12
C ALA A 25 37.71 -19.04 -6.62
N LEU A 26 36.73 -18.79 -7.50
CA LEU A 26 35.29 -18.80 -7.15
C LEU A 26 34.85 -20.13 -6.56
N TRP A 27 35.35 -21.25 -7.09
CA TRP A 27 35.07 -22.58 -6.55
C TRP A 27 35.75 -22.84 -5.21
N ARG A 28 36.96 -22.30 -4.97
CA ARG A 28 37.63 -22.34 -3.65
C ARG A 28 36.86 -21.53 -2.61
N TRP A 29 36.34 -20.36 -2.95
CA TRP A 29 35.55 -19.52 -2.03
C TRP A 29 34.13 -20.07 -1.79
N GLY A 30 33.49 -20.64 -2.81
CA GLY A 30 32.17 -21.28 -2.69
C GLY A 30 32.13 -22.41 -1.66
N LYS A 31 33.24 -23.15 -1.50
CA LYS A 31 33.38 -24.21 -0.48
C LYS A 31 33.37 -23.71 0.96
N TYR A 32 33.62 -22.42 1.19
CA TYR A 32 33.60 -21.82 2.53
C TYR A 32 32.36 -20.94 2.74
N LEU A 33 31.88 -20.26 1.69
CA LEU A 33 30.67 -19.43 1.73
C LEU A 33 29.39 -20.24 1.93
N VAL A 34 29.24 -21.38 1.26
CA VAL A 34 28.05 -22.23 1.39
C VAL A 34 27.91 -22.81 2.81
N PRO A 35 28.94 -23.44 3.42
CA PRO A 35 28.82 -23.89 4.80
C PRO A 35 28.74 -22.75 5.83
N ALA A 36 29.31 -21.56 5.57
CA ALA A 36 29.15 -20.41 6.46
C ALA A 36 27.72 -19.85 6.45
N VAL A 37 27.09 -19.75 5.28
CA VAL A 37 25.69 -19.32 5.13
C VAL A 37 24.73 -20.38 5.69
N LEU A 38 25.02 -21.67 5.47
CA LEU A 38 24.23 -22.76 6.06
C LEU A 38 24.42 -22.89 7.57
N ALA A 39 25.60 -22.60 8.12
CA ALA A 39 25.84 -22.53 9.56
C ALA A 39 25.16 -21.29 10.19
N PHE A 40 25.07 -20.18 9.46
CA PHE A 40 24.37 -18.97 9.91
C PHE A 40 22.85 -19.16 9.91
N ILE A 41 22.28 -19.74 8.84
CA ILE A 41 20.85 -20.07 8.73
C ILE A 41 20.49 -21.20 9.70
N GLY A 42 21.32 -22.23 9.83
CA GLY A 42 21.14 -23.32 10.80
C GLY A 42 21.30 -22.85 12.25
N GLY A 43 22.18 -21.89 12.53
CA GLY A 43 22.33 -21.24 13.83
C GLY A 43 21.12 -20.40 14.21
N LEU A 44 20.54 -19.64 13.26
CA LEU A 44 19.29 -18.90 13.46
C LEU A 44 18.09 -19.83 13.70
N PHE A 45 18.06 -20.98 13.02
CA PHE A 45 17.01 -21.99 13.20
C PHE A 45 17.13 -22.71 14.55
N LEU A 46 18.36 -22.99 15.03
CA LEU A 46 18.61 -23.56 16.36
C LEU A 46 18.35 -22.55 17.49
N ILE A 47 18.60 -21.26 17.29
CA ILE A 47 18.25 -20.21 18.25
C ILE A 47 16.72 -20.08 18.36
N MET A 48 15.96 -20.12 17.26
CA MET A 48 14.49 -20.16 17.32
C MET A 48 13.95 -21.43 18.00
N LEU A 49 14.60 -22.59 17.79
CA LEU A 49 14.21 -23.84 18.46
C LEU A 49 14.56 -23.85 19.96
N PHE A 50 15.68 -23.24 20.35
CA PHE A 50 16.07 -23.11 21.76
C PHE A 50 15.23 -22.09 22.54
N VAL A 51 14.80 -21.00 21.90
CA VAL A 51 13.83 -20.05 22.49
C VAL A 51 12.46 -20.71 22.71
N GLY A 52 12.08 -21.67 21.85
CA GLY A 52 10.87 -22.49 22.05
C GLY A 52 10.97 -23.55 23.15
N MET A 53 12.19 -23.99 23.54
CA MET A 53 12.40 -25.03 24.56
C MET A 53 12.88 -24.51 25.92
N MET A 54 13.32 -23.25 26.03
CA MET A 54 13.72 -22.64 27.33
C MET A 54 12.68 -21.68 27.93
N ALA A 55 11.53 -21.46 27.29
CA ALA A 55 10.40 -20.72 27.89
C ALA A 55 9.51 -21.59 28.80
N GLY A 56 10.09 -22.62 29.42
CA GLY A 56 9.51 -23.36 30.53
C GLY A 56 10.33 -23.08 31.79
N GLY A 57 9.98 -22.02 32.52
CA GLY A 57 10.61 -21.66 33.78
C GLY A 57 10.58 -20.15 34.01
N GLU A 58 9.65 -19.72 34.87
CA GLU A 58 9.71 -18.63 35.86
C GLU A 58 10.74 -17.51 35.55
N ASP A 59 10.34 -16.29 35.20
CA ASP A 59 9.76 -15.33 36.14
C ASP A 59 8.75 -14.38 35.47
N ALA A 60 7.48 -14.62 35.75
CA ALA A 60 6.44 -13.62 35.67
C ALA A 60 6.54 -12.70 36.90
N ASN A 61 6.59 -11.38 36.70
CA ASN A 61 5.94 -10.38 37.57
C ASN A 61 6.34 -8.96 37.16
N CYS A 62 5.58 -8.38 36.24
CA CYS A 62 5.29 -6.94 36.19
C CYS A 62 3.89 -6.78 35.60
N TYR A 63 2.87 -7.10 36.40
CA TYR A 63 1.58 -6.39 36.50
C TYR A 63 0.79 -7.15 37.58
N VAL A 64 0.66 -6.52 38.74
CA VAL A 64 -0.01 -7.12 39.90
C VAL A 64 -1.51 -7.04 39.65
N ASP A 65 -2.13 -8.19 39.41
CA ASP A 65 -3.57 -8.37 39.38
C ASP A 65 -4.06 -8.61 40.82
N ASN A 66 -5.06 -7.86 41.26
CA ASN A 66 -5.74 -8.07 42.53
C ASN A 66 -7.24 -8.20 42.24
N GLY A 67 -7.71 -9.43 42.10
CA GLY A 67 -9.14 -9.73 42.05
C GLY A 67 -9.46 -11.03 41.32
N GLY A 68 -9.26 -12.17 41.97
CA GLY A 68 -9.42 -13.50 41.37
C GLY A 68 -10.86 -13.99 41.22
N GLY A 69 -11.04 -15.02 40.38
CA GLY A 69 -12.26 -15.82 40.34
C GLY A 69 -12.55 -16.60 39.06
N SER A 70 -11.80 -17.69 38.83
CA SER A 70 -12.23 -18.92 38.13
C SER A 70 -12.88 -18.86 36.73
N GLY A 71 -12.14 -19.34 35.73
CA GLY A 71 -12.65 -19.77 34.41
C GLY A 71 -12.55 -18.70 33.33
N ASP A 72 -11.42 -18.01 33.23
CA ASP A 72 -11.53 -16.59 32.91
C ASP A 72 -11.29 -16.23 31.43
N THR A 73 -12.40 -15.97 30.73
CA THR A 73 -12.54 -14.90 29.71
C THR A 73 -12.08 -13.55 30.28
N THR A 74 -10.80 -13.46 30.66
CA THR A 74 -10.24 -12.35 31.44
C THR A 74 -10.15 -11.14 30.53
N ILE A 75 -11.02 -10.15 30.72
CA ILE A 75 -10.93 -8.88 30.02
C ILE A 75 -9.53 -8.28 30.19
N ILE A 76 -8.99 -7.64 29.15
CA ILE A 76 -7.72 -6.91 29.27
C ILE A 76 -7.89 -5.82 30.33
N GLY A 77 -7.14 -5.95 31.43
CA GLY A 77 -7.20 -5.07 32.58
C GLY A 77 -6.69 -3.65 32.31
N GLY A 78 -6.63 -2.83 33.36
CA GLY A 78 -6.22 -1.43 33.29
C GLY A 78 -7.31 -0.48 33.79
N ASP A 79 -6.99 0.82 33.81
CA ASP A 79 -7.86 1.88 34.34
C ASP A 79 -8.81 2.48 33.29
N TRP A 80 -8.84 1.95 32.06
CA TRP A 80 -9.65 2.46 30.94
C TRP A 80 -11.17 2.46 31.18
N LYS A 81 -11.66 1.76 32.21
CA LYS A 81 -13.06 1.82 32.66
C LYS A 81 -13.35 3.05 33.53
N ASP A 82 -12.35 3.64 34.17
CA ASP A 82 -12.48 4.87 34.92
C ASP A 82 -12.40 6.07 33.97
N LYS A 83 -13.49 6.82 33.87
CA LYS A 83 -13.62 8.02 33.03
C LYS A 83 -12.58 9.11 33.32
N ASN A 84 -12.00 9.10 34.52
CA ASN A 84 -11.01 10.09 34.93
C ASN A 84 -9.57 9.68 34.57
N SER A 85 -9.34 8.40 34.26
CA SER A 85 -8.02 7.89 33.90
C SER A 85 -7.49 8.52 32.61
N SER A 86 -6.16 8.57 32.49
CA SER A 86 -5.50 8.97 31.24
C SER A 86 -5.83 8.00 30.11
N THR A 87 -5.90 6.71 30.39
CA THR A 87 -6.16 5.66 29.39
C THR A 87 -7.57 5.80 28.81
N HIS A 88 -8.57 6.04 29.65
CA HIS A 88 -9.93 6.28 29.17
C HIS A 88 -10.02 7.51 28.27
N LYS A 89 -9.38 8.62 28.67
CA LYS A 89 -9.36 9.86 27.87
C LYS A 89 -8.65 9.64 26.53
N ALA A 90 -7.55 8.89 26.51
CA ALA A 90 -6.82 8.54 25.30
C ALA A 90 -7.67 7.69 24.35
N MET A 91 -8.35 6.66 24.87
CA MET A 91 -9.24 5.81 24.09
C MET A 91 -10.47 6.57 23.58
N GLN A 92 -11.05 7.47 24.39
CA GLN A 92 -12.16 8.32 23.96
C GLN A 92 -11.73 9.25 22.82
N TYR A 93 -10.55 9.88 22.93
CA TYR A 93 -9.99 10.69 21.85
C TYR A 93 -9.84 9.88 20.56
N ALA A 94 -9.25 8.68 20.63
CA ALA A 94 -9.11 7.81 19.46
C ALA A 94 -10.47 7.40 18.87
N ALA A 95 -11.45 7.09 19.73
CA ALA A 95 -12.81 6.76 19.30
C ALA A 95 -13.45 7.91 18.51
N ASP A 96 -13.36 9.13 19.05
CA ASP A 96 -13.90 10.34 18.42
C ASP A 96 -13.21 10.60 17.08
N GLN A 97 -11.88 10.50 17.04
CA GLN A 97 -11.13 10.71 15.79
C GLN A 97 -11.43 9.66 14.72
N PHE A 98 -11.55 8.38 15.07
CA PHE A 98 -11.91 7.33 14.11
C PHE A 98 -13.34 7.46 13.62
N LYS A 99 -14.26 7.88 14.48
CA LYS A 99 -15.64 8.18 14.09
C LYS A 99 -15.69 9.38 13.13
N ASP A 100 -15.05 10.48 13.50
CA ASP A 100 -15.19 11.75 12.78
C ASP A 100 -14.41 11.75 11.46
N ASN A 101 -13.26 11.08 11.43
CA ASN A 101 -12.41 11.06 10.24
C ASN A 101 -12.61 9.80 9.37
N LEU A 102 -12.89 8.64 9.94
CA LEU A 102 -13.01 7.40 9.16
C LEU A 102 -14.44 6.91 9.03
N HIS A 103 -15.39 7.57 9.70
CA HIS A 103 -16.80 7.18 9.74
C HIS A 103 -16.99 5.71 10.13
N MET A 104 -16.06 5.19 10.92
CA MET A 104 -16.08 3.82 11.41
C MET A 104 -17.34 3.54 12.22
N SER A 105 -17.86 2.32 12.12
CA SER A 105 -18.94 1.87 13.01
C SER A 105 -18.41 1.71 14.44
N GLY A 106 -19.33 1.65 15.40
CA GLY A 106 -18.95 1.39 16.78
C GLY A 106 -18.27 0.02 16.97
N ASP A 107 -18.59 -0.97 16.12
CA ASP A 107 -17.88 -2.27 16.08
C ASP A 107 -16.44 -2.12 15.59
N ASN A 108 -16.22 -1.32 14.54
CA ASN A 108 -14.87 -1.09 14.02
C ASN A 108 -13.98 -0.37 15.06
N ILE A 109 -14.52 0.67 15.70
CA ILE A 109 -13.81 1.45 16.72
C ILE A 109 -13.48 0.57 17.93
N ALA A 110 -14.44 -0.23 18.39
CA ALA A 110 -14.21 -1.11 19.54
C ALA A 110 -13.12 -2.16 19.27
N ALA A 111 -13.04 -2.68 18.05
CA ALA A 111 -11.96 -3.58 17.63
C ALA A 111 -10.59 -2.88 17.71
N ALA A 112 -10.46 -1.70 17.09
CA ALA A 112 -9.23 -0.91 17.09
C ALA A 112 -8.74 -0.61 18.53
N LEU A 113 -9.65 -0.16 19.40
CA LEU A 113 -9.34 0.18 20.79
C LEU A 113 -8.96 -1.04 21.64
N ALA A 114 -9.67 -2.17 21.48
CA ALA A 114 -9.35 -3.41 22.19
C ALA A 114 -7.98 -3.97 21.78
N ILE A 115 -7.61 -3.83 20.51
CA ILE A 115 -6.27 -4.21 20.04
C ILE A 115 -5.21 -3.26 20.59
N GLY A 116 -5.45 -1.94 20.62
CA GLY A 116 -4.51 -1.01 21.27
C GLY A 116 -4.30 -1.31 22.77
N LEU A 117 -5.35 -1.76 23.47
CA LEU A 117 -5.23 -2.27 24.84
C LEU A 117 -4.39 -3.56 24.90
N ARG A 118 -4.61 -4.50 23.97
CA ARG A 118 -3.86 -5.77 23.89
C ARG A 118 -2.37 -5.52 23.67
N GLU A 119 -2.03 -4.60 22.77
CA GLU A 119 -0.65 -4.36 22.34
C GLU A 119 0.16 -3.54 23.34
N SER A 120 -0.47 -2.57 24.02
CA SER A 120 0.29 -1.59 24.82
C SER A 120 -0.38 -1.13 26.11
N GLY A 121 -1.58 -1.61 26.43
CA GLY A 121 -2.44 -0.96 27.42
C GLY A 121 -2.91 0.43 26.98
N PHE A 122 -2.96 0.67 25.67
CA PHE A 122 -3.24 1.97 25.06
C PHE A 122 -2.23 3.08 25.43
N ASN A 123 -0.98 2.71 25.70
CA ASN A 123 0.07 3.63 26.12
C ASN A 123 0.99 4.01 24.94
N PRO A 124 1.03 5.30 24.52
CA PRO A 124 1.86 5.74 23.40
C PRO A 124 3.37 5.65 23.67
N LEU A 125 3.78 5.52 24.94
CA LEU A 125 5.18 5.38 25.35
C LEU A 125 5.65 3.93 25.43
N SER A 126 4.76 2.95 25.22
CA SER A 126 5.12 1.53 25.30
C SER A 126 6.10 1.15 24.19
N VAL A 127 7.20 0.51 24.59
CA VAL A 127 8.25 -0.01 23.71
C VAL A 127 8.46 -1.47 24.06
N ASN A 128 8.56 -2.35 23.07
CA ASN A 128 8.87 -3.75 23.38
C ASN A 128 10.32 -3.92 23.87
N PRO A 129 10.65 -5.00 24.59
CA PRO A 129 11.99 -5.20 25.15
C PRO A 129 13.13 -5.25 24.12
N SER A 130 12.85 -5.60 22.87
CA SER A 130 13.82 -5.61 21.77
C SER A 130 13.98 -4.26 21.06
N GLY A 131 13.21 -3.24 21.42
CA GLY A 131 13.23 -1.89 20.83
C GLY A 131 12.71 -1.82 19.39
N ALA A 132 12.15 -2.92 18.88
CA ALA A 132 11.75 -3.11 17.50
C ALA A 132 10.29 -2.76 17.22
N VAL A 133 9.45 -2.50 18.23
CA VAL A 133 8.10 -1.94 18.06
C VAL A 133 7.74 -0.93 19.15
N LYS A 134 6.90 0.06 18.84
CA LYS A 134 6.53 1.16 19.75
C LYS A 134 5.10 1.67 19.55
N GLY A 135 4.49 2.19 20.63
CA GLY A 135 3.24 2.96 20.60
C GLY A 135 1.99 2.14 20.87
N ILE A 136 0.82 2.78 20.72
CA ILE A 136 -0.51 2.24 21.07
C ILE A 136 -0.77 0.89 20.40
N TRP A 137 -0.52 0.81 19.09
CA TRP A 137 -0.67 -0.41 18.29
C TRP A 137 0.68 -1.07 17.97
N GLN A 138 1.72 -0.79 18.77
CA GLN A 138 3.04 -1.45 18.66
C GLN A 138 3.57 -1.51 17.21
N TRP A 139 3.65 -0.35 16.56
CA TRP A 139 4.19 -0.22 15.21
C TRP A 139 5.65 -0.68 15.12
N GLY A 140 5.98 -1.39 14.04
CA GLY A 140 7.36 -1.71 13.64
C GLY A 140 8.30 -0.51 13.64
N ALA A 141 9.30 -0.54 14.52
CA ALA A 141 10.47 0.33 14.52
C ALA A 141 11.62 -0.35 13.74
N GLY A 142 11.51 -0.34 12.40
CA GLY A 142 12.58 -0.77 11.49
C GLY A 142 12.68 -2.29 11.23
N GLY A 143 13.16 -2.65 10.03
CA GLY A 143 13.24 -4.03 9.49
C GLY A 143 12.78 -4.10 8.03
N ILE A 144 12.44 -5.29 7.53
CA ILE A 144 11.90 -5.53 6.16
C ILE A 144 10.64 -4.67 5.88
N ASN A 145 9.94 -4.22 6.93
CA ASN A 145 8.71 -3.41 6.87
C ASN A 145 8.92 -1.89 7.09
N GLY A 146 10.16 -1.38 7.12
CA GLY A 146 10.46 0.06 7.16
C GLY A 146 10.24 0.77 8.51
N ASN A 147 10.56 2.07 8.56
CA ASN A 147 10.31 2.95 9.73
C ASN A 147 8.90 3.56 9.62
N ARG A 148 7.87 2.84 10.09
CA ARG A 148 6.47 3.32 10.09
C ARG A 148 6.24 4.50 11.04
N TYR A 149 7.11 4.64 12.05
CA TYR A 149 7.00 5.65 13.10
C TYR A 149 7.55 7.02 12.68
N GLY A 150 8.64 7.05 11.89
CA GLY A 150 9.21 8.28 11.35
C GLY A 150 9.51 9.33 12.42
N SER A 151 8.96 10.53 12.25
CA SER A 151 9.01 11.65 13.20
C SER A 151 7.71 11.81 14.02
N THR A 152 6.86 10.78 14.07
CA THR A 152 5.58 10.83 14.78
C THR A 152 5.82 11.05 16.28
N ALA A 153 5.07 11.98 16.87
CA ALA A 153 5.19 12.28 18.28
C ALA A 153 4.71 11.10 19.14
N ASP A 154 5.40 10.85 20.26
CA ASP A 154 5.06 9.85 21.27
C ASP A 154 3.86 10.26 22.13
N THR A 155 2.76 10.60 21.46
CA THR A 155 1.53 11.13 22.03
C THR A 155 0.34 10.37 21.46
N VAL A 156 -0.79 10.39 22.17
CA VAL A 156 -2.02 9.76 21.67
C VAL A 156 -2.45 10.42 20.36
N GLU A 157 -2.42 11.75 20.31
CA GLU A 157 -2.82 12.56 19.16
C GLU A 157 -1.97 12.23 17.93
N GLY A 158 -0.65 12.20 18.07
CA GLY A 158 0.27 11.88 16.98
C GLY A 158 0.06 10.46 16.44
N GLN A 159 -0.08 9.48 17.33
CA GLN A 159 -0.23 8.07 16.96
C GLN A 159 -1.62 7.76 16.39
N VAL A 160 -2.69 8.38 16.89
CA VAL A 160 -4.03 8.26 16.31
C VAL A 160 -4.09 8.91 14.92
N ALA A 161 -3.46 10.07 14.74
CA ALA A 161 -3.36 10.72 13.44
C ALA A 161 -2.57 9.87 12.42
N LEU A 162 -1.51 9.20 12.87
CA LEU A 162 -0.77 8.23 12.06
C LEU A 162 -1.66 7.04 11.68
N ALA A 163 -2.37 6.43 12.63
CA ALA A 163 -3.27 5.31 12.35
C ALA A 163 -4.35 5.70 11.32
N ILE A 164 -4.96 6.88 11.46
CA ILE A 164 -5.95 7.41 10.49
C ILE A 164 -5.32 7.57 9.11
N THR A 165 -4.11 8.11 9.04
CA THR A 165 -3.38 8.30 7.79
C THR A 165 -3.10 6.95 7.13
N GLU A 166 -2.56 5.99 7.86
CA GLU A 166 -2.26 4.65 7.36
C GLU A 166 -3.54 3.92 6.92
N LEU A 167 -4.62 3.96 7.70
CA LEU A 167 -5.91 3.36 7.34
C LEU A 167 -6.50 3.96 6.05
N ARG A 168 -6.27 5.26 5.78
CA ARG A 168 -6.70 5.90 4.52
C ARG A 168 -5.74 5.64 3.35
N THR A 169 -4.55 5.10 3.61
CA THR A 169 -3.48 4.97 2.62
C THR A 169 -2.92 3.55 2.60
N THR A 170 -1.81 3.32 3.31
CA THR A 170 -1.00 2.10 3.30
C THR A 170 -1.74 0.85 3.81
N HIS A 171 -2.76 1.03 4.65
CA HIS A 171 -3.54 -0.03 5.30
C HIS A 171 -5.04 0.10 4.99
N MET A 172 -5.38 0.65 3.82
CA MET A 172 -6.77 0.77 3.37
C MET A 172 -7.49 -0.58 3.21
N ALA A 173 -6.75 -1.67 3.00
CA ALA A 173 -7.31 -3.02 3.06
C ALA A 173 -8.05 -3.27 4.39
N THR A 174 -7.54 -2.74 5.51
CA THR A 174 -8.20 -2.80 6.80
C THR A 174 -9.57 -2.15 6.76
N LEU A 175 -9.70 -0.91 6.24
CA LEU A 175 -10.98 -0.22 6.13
C LEU A 175 -11.98 -0.95 5.22
N ASN A 176 -11.49 -1.53 4.13
CA ASN A 176 -12.31 -2.32 3.20
C ASN A 176 -12.86 -3.58 3.87
N HIS A 177 -12.04 -4.28 4.65
CA HIS A 177 -12.47 -5.46 5.39
C HIS A 177 -13.32 -5.12 6.62
N MET A 178 -13.26 -3.87 7.10
CA MET A 178 -14.11 -3.35 8.18
C MET A 178 -15.46 -2.79 7.69
N HIS A 179 -15.64 -2.58 6.38
CA HIS A 179 -16.89 -2.07 5.81
C HIS A 179 -18.07 -3.02 6.10
N ASP A 180 -19.08 -2.53 6.81
CA ASP A 180 -20.24 -3.31 7.29
C ASP A 180 -19.87 -4.59 8.09
N ALA A 181 -18.64 -4.63 8.62
CA ALA A 181 -18.13 -5.80 9.33
C ALA A 181 -18.73 -5.91 10.73
N SER A 182 -18.98 -7.15 11.16
CA SER A 182 -19.26 -7.43 12.57
C SER A 182 -18.05 -7.09 13.45
N LEU A 183 -18.26 -7.04 14.78
CA LEU A 183 -17.16 -6.87 15.74
C LEU A 183 -16.03 -7.89 15.53
N GLN A 184 -16.36 -9.16 15.29
CA GLN A 184 -15.35 -10.20 15.09
C GLN A 184 -14.60 -10.02 13.78
N ALA A 185 -15.31 -9.72 12.69
CA ALA A 185 -14.68 -9.45 11.40
C ALA A 185 -13.82 -8.16 11.43
N SER A 186 -14.19 -7.18 12.26
CA SER A 186 -13.40 -5.97 12.50
C SER A 186 -12.09 -6.27 13.25
N LEU A 187 -12.12 -7.16 14.24
CA LEU A 187 -10.93 -7.64 14.93
C LEU A 187 -10.00 -8.39 13.97
N ASP A 188 -10.57 -9.30 13.16
CA ASP A 188 -9.82 -10.03 12.14
C ASP A 188 -9.20 -9.07 11.11
N ALA A 189 -9.96 -8.05 10.68
CA ALA A 189 -9.49 -7.08 9.70
C ALA A 189 -8.31 -6.27 10.22
N TRP A 190 -8.38 -5.78 11.46
CA TRP A 190 -7.30 -5.02 12.07
C TRP A 190 -6.06 -5.90 12.30
N ASP A 191 -6.23 -7.10 12.88
CA ASP A 191 -5.11 -8.02 13.10
C ASP A 191 -4.40 -8.41 11.79
N VAL A 192 -5.16 -8.73 10.74
CA VAL A 192 -4.57 -9.23 9.50
C VAL A 192 -4.02 -8.12 8.63
N TYR A 193 -4.79 -7.04 8.44
CA TYR A 193 -4.49 -6.03 7.44
C TYR A 193 -3.85 -4.75 8.02
N PHE A 194 -3.94 -4.53 9.33
CA PHE A 194 -3.27 -3.41 10.01
C PHE A 194 -1.99 -3.86 10.75
N GLU A 195 -2.09 -4.91 11.56
CA GLU A 195 -0.97 -5.47 12.33
C GLU A 195 -0.11 -6.46 11.52
N GLY A 196 -0.68 -7.09 10.49
CA GLY A 196 0.02 -8.08 9.66
C GLY A 196 0.12 -9.47 10.27
N LEU A 197 -0.76 -9.81 11.22
CA LEU A 197 -0.81 -11.12 11.88
C LEU A 197 -1.57 -12.15 11.03
N SER A 198 -1.23 -13.43 11.18
CA SER A 198 -2.03 -14.51 10.57
C SER A 198 -3.30 -14.79 11.38
N LEU A 199 -4.37 -15.29 10.75
CA LEU A 199 -5.60 -15.63 11.48
C LEU A 199 -5.39 -16.67 12.60
N SER A 200 -4.39 -17.54 12.46
CA SER A 200 -4.01 -18.56 13.43
C SER A 200 -3.02 -18.07 14.49
N ASP A 201 -2.58 -16.80 14.44
CA ASP A 201 -1.52 -16.30 15.30
C ASP A 201 -1.99 -16.21 16.77
N PRO A 202 -1.32 -16.91 17.71
CA PRO A 202 -1.66 -16.85 19.13
C PRO A 202 -1.57 -15.45 19.75
N GLN A 203 -0.77 -14.53 19.19
CA GLN A 203 -0.65 -13.14 19.65
C GLN A 203 -2.00 -12.42 19.65
N ARG A 204 -2.91 -12.83 18.76
CA ARG A 204 -4.23 -12.21 18.60
C ARG A 204 -5.10 -12.33 19.85
N LYS A 205 -4.88 -13.35 20.69
CA LYS A 205 -5.68 -13.65 21.91
C LYS A 205 -7.19 -13.51 21.66
N VAL A 206 -7.67 -14.13 20.58
CA VAL A 206 -9.00 -13.86 19.97
C VAL A 206 -10.14 -13.79 20.98
N GLU A 207 -10.27 -14.79 21.86
CA GLU A 207 -11.36 -14.83 22.86
C GLU A 207 -11.27 -13.66 23.85
N GLN A 208 -10.07 -13.38 24.35
CA GLN A 208 -9.80 -12.32 25.31
C GLN A 208 -10.06 -10.93 24.71
N THR A 209 -9.56 -10.70 23.50
CA THR A 209 -9.69 -9.43 22.79
C THR A 209 -11.13 -9.20 22.34
N ALA A 210 -11.84 -10.24 21.91
CA ALA A 210 -13.27 -10.14 21.59
C ALA A 210 -14.14 -9.84 22.82
N ALA A 211 -13.84 -10.45 23.98
CA ALA A 211 -14.51 -10.12 25.23
C ALA A 211 -14.25 -8.66 25.64
N THR A 212 -12.99 -8.21 25.55
CA THR A 212 -12.59 -6.82 25.83
C THR A 212 -13.30 -5.84 24.90
N ALA A 213 -13.35 -6.11 23.60
CA ALA A 213 -13.99 -5.24 22.62
C ALA A 213 -15.49 -5.04 22.90
N LYS A 214 -16.20 -6.08 23.37
CA LYS A 214 -17.60 -5.97 23.80
C LYS A 214 -17.77 -5.01 24.98
N GLU A 215 -16.85 -5.05 25.95
CA GLU A 215 -16.89 -4.13 27.07
C GLU A 215 -16.51 -2.70 26.66
N VAL A 216 -15.51 -2.53 25.79
CA VAL A 216 -15.15 -1.23 25.20
C VAL A 216 -16.37 -0.60 24.53
N LYS A 217 -17.16 -1.37 23.76
CA LYS A 217 -18.42 -0.85 23.20
C LYS A 217 -19.36 -0.29 24.26
N SER A 218 -19.51 -1.00 25.37
CA SER A 218 -20.38 -0.57 26.47
C SER A 218 -19.86 0.68 27.17
N VAL A 219 -18.55 0.73 27.48
CA VAL A 219 -17.93 1.81 28.25
C VAL A 219 -17.91 3.12 27.46
N PHE A 220 -17.62 3.05 26.16
CA PHE A 220 -17.51 4.21 25.26
C PHE A 220 -18.80 4.49 24.46
N ASN A 221 -19.90 3.79 24.77
CA ASN A 221 -21.20 3.95 24.13
C ASN A 221 -21.15 3.85 22.58
N LEU A 222 -20.45 2.84 22.07
CA LEU A 222 -20.19 2.64 20.65
C LEU A 222 -21.31 1.82 19.96
N ASN A 223 -22.57 2.17 20.23
CA ASN A 223 -23.74 1.51 19.64
C ASN A 223 -24.29 2.34 18.49
N PHE A 224 -23.52 2.45 17.42
CA PHE A 224 -23.91 3.17 16.21
C PHE A 224 -23.36 2.47 14.96
N ALA A 225 -24.12 2.57 13.86
CA ALA A 225 -23.64 2.22 12.55
C ALA A 225 -22.63 3.26 12.07
N GLY A 226 -21.68 2.81 11.25
CA GLY A 226 -20.77 3.68 10.53
C GLY A 226 -20.82 3.36 9.05
N SER A 227 -20.11 4.14 8.27
CA SER A 227 -19.89 3.90 6.86
C SER A 227 -18.45 4.25 6.56
N THR A 228 -17.56 3.26 6.61
CA THR A 228 -16.16 3.45 6.17
C THR A 228 -16.05 3.70 4.67
N SER A 229 -17.19 3.76 3.95
CA SER A 229 -17.25 4.29 2.60
C SER A 229 -16.73 5.72 2.61
N THR A 230 -15.76 5.99 1.73
CA THR A 230 -15.21 7.32 1.53
C THR A 230 -16.24 8.21 0.84
N GLY A 231 -17.24 8.67 1.59
CA GLY A 231 -18.12 9.78 1.27
C GLY A 231 -18.70 9.81 -0.15
N ALA A 232 -19.75 9.03 -0.39
CA ALA A 232 -20.88 9.51 -1.20
C ALA A 232 -21.97 9.98 -0.23
N GLY A 233 -21.83 11.20 0.28
CA GLY A 233 -22.87 11.87 1.05
C GLY A 233 -23.90 12.49 0.11
N ASN A 234 -25.17 12.13 0.30
CA ASN A 234 -26.34 12.81 -0.26
C ASN A 234 -26.36 14.29 0.16
N ASP A 235 -26.16 15.20 -0.78
CA ASP A 235 -26.73 16.55 -0.73
C ASP A 235 -27.93 16.62 -1.68
N GLY A 236 -29.06 16.11 -1.18
CA GLY A 236 -30.38 16.44 -1.73
C GLY A 236 -30.85 17.77 -1.12
N GLY A 237 -30.48 18.90 -1.73
CA GLY A 237 -30.82 20.23 -1.25
C GLY A 237 -30.45 21.34 -2.24
N ASN A 238 -31.27 21.45 -3.28
CA ASN A 238 -31.35 22.51 -4.29
C ASN A 238 -30.73 23.89 -3.91
N ALA A 239 -29.71 24.33 -4.66
CA ALA A 239 -29.47 25.74 -4.99
C ALA A 239 -28.56 25.85 -6.23
N LEU A 240 -29.19 25.98 -7.40
CA LEU A 240 -28.66 26.81 -8.46
C LEU A 240 -28.57 28.24 -7.91
N ASP A 241 -27.38 28.82 -7.79
CA ASP A 241 -27.07 30.15 -8.36
C ASP A 241 -25.59 30.54 -8.16
N GLY A 242 -25.02 31.14 -9.21
CA GLY A 242 -23.96 32.14 -9.19
C GLY A 242 -22.70 31.94 -8.33
N ALA A 243 -21.63 31.48 -8.97
CA ALA A 243 -20.30 32.06 -8.76
C ALA A 243 -19.49 31.98 -10.07
N ASN A 244 -19.73 32.97 -10.93
CA ASN A 244 -18.77 33.41 -11.93
C ASN A 244 -17.59 34.05 -11.20
N SER A 245 -16.38 33.50 -11.36
CA SER A 245 -15.13 34.22 -11.09
C SER A 245 -14.01 33.66 -11.96
N ASP A 246 -13.70 34.46 -12.98
CA ASP A 246 -12.45 34.55 -13.72
C ASP A 246 -11.83 33.27 -14.30
N THR A 247 -12.29 32.95 -15.50
CA THR A 247 -11.50 32.26 -16.51
C THR A 247 -10.45 33.22 -17.09
N SER A 248 -9.36 33.45 -16.38
CA SER A 248 -8.21 34.16 -16.93
C SER A 248 -6.89 33.66 -16.36
N ASP A 249 -6.58 32.39 -16.60
CA ASP A 249 -5.19 31.98 -16.83
C ASP A 249 -5.16 30.72 -17.70
N CYS A 250 -5.13 30.95 -19.02
CA CYS A 250 -4.94 29.91 -20.03
C CYS A 250 -3.45 29.63 -20.15
N GLY A 251 -2.94 28.72 -19.33
CA GLY A 251 -1.71 28.01 -19.61
C GLY A 251 -1.98 26.98 -20.71
N THR A 252 -1.73 27.37 -21.96
CA THR A 252 -1.77 26.50 -23.14
C THR A 252 -0.93 25.25 -22.92
N SER A 253 -1.57 24.14 -22.59
CA SER A 253 -0.96 22.81 -22.65
C SER A 253 -1.82 21.92 -23.53
N SER A 254 -1.25 21.57 -24.68
CA SER A 254 -1.85 20.74 -25.73
C SER A 254 -2.16 19.35 -25.18
N GLY A 255 -3.41 19.13 -24.77
CA GLY A 255 -3.93 17.80 -24.42
C GLY A 255 -4.23 17.04 -25.70
N THR A 256 -3.50 15.95 -25.97
CA THR A 256 -3.79 15.10 -27.14
C THR A 256 -4.77 14.00 -26.75
N ALA A 257 -5.70 13.69 -27.65
CA ALA A 257 -6.95 12.97 -27.37
C ALA A 257 -6.81 11.43 -27.30
N SER A 258 -5.60 10.88 -27.20
CA SER A 258 -5.34 9.43 -27.37
C SER A 258 -6.15 8.56 -26.41
N GLY A 259 -6.49 9.08 -25.23
CA GLY A 259 -7.22 8.34 -24.20
C GLY A 259 -6.41 7.24 -23.54
N LEU A 260 -5.08 7.28 -23.69
CA LEU A 260 -4.14 6.39 -23.01
C LEU A 260 -3.31 7.21 -22.01
N PRO A 261 -2.77 6.58 -20.95
CA PRO A 261 -1.95 7.28 -19.96
C PRO A 261 -0.57 7.69 -20.49
N VAL A 262 -0.21 7.30 -21.71
CA VAL A 262 1.09 7.55 -22.35
C VAL A 262 0.90 8.09 -23.78
N LYS A 263 1.96 8.72 -24.34
CA LYS A 263 2.02 9.19 -25.73
C LYS A 263 3.21 8.57 -26.46
N GLY A 264 3.12 8.49 -27.79
CA GLY A 264 4.19 7.98 -28.65
C GLY A 264 4.20 6.46 -28.74
N GLN A 265 5.40 5.89 -28.87
CA GLN A 265 5.61 4.46 -28.96
C GLN A 265 5.69 3.86 -27.55
N TYR A 266 4.97 2.80 -27.23
CA TYR A 266 4.90 2.25 -25.87
C TYR A 266 4.77 0.72 -25.86
N ASN A 267 5.13 0.10 -24.74
CA ASN A 267 4.90 -1.31 -24.43
C ASN A 267 3.89 -1.42 -23.28
N ILE A 268 3.17 -2.53 -23.25
CA ILE A 268 2.50 -3.00 -22.05
C ILE A 268 3.42 -4.02 -21.39
N THR A 269 3.92 -3.70 -20.20
CA THR A 269 4.92 -4.52 -19.48
C THR A 269 4.27 -5.42 -18.42
N GLY A 270 3.04 -5.13 -18.01
CA GLY A 270 2.24 -5.88 -17.05
C GLY A 270 0.76 -5.87 -17.42
N GLY A 271 0.13 -7.04 -17.36
CA GLY A 271 -1.24 -7.29 -17.86
C GLY A 271 -2.30 -7.31 -16.77
N TYR A 272 -3.58 -7.36 -17.16
CA TYR A 272 -4.73 -7.52 -16.26
C TYR A 272 -5.46 -8.84 -16.54
N PRO A 273 -5.92 -9.61 -15.53
CA PRO A 273 -5.88 -9.36 -14.08
C PRO A 273 -4.63 -9.96 -13.40
N ASN A 274 -3.60 -10.28 -14.17
CA ASN A 274 -2.36 -10.85 -13.69
C ASN A 274 -1.25 -10.47 -14.66
N TYR A 275 0.00 -10.65 -14.23
CA TYR A 275 1.19 -10.44 -15.08
C TYR A 275 1.34 -11.47 -16.21
N ALA A 276 0.25 -12.08 -16.70
CA ALA A 276 0.19 -13.07 -17.76
C ALA A 276 1.15 -14.27 -17.56
N GLY A 277 1.36 -14.68 -16.30
CA GLY A 277 2.24 -15.81 -15.96
C GLY A 277 3.73 -15.47 -15.84
N ALA A 278 4.16 -14.22 -15.99
CA ALA A 278 5.55 -13.81 -15.72
C ALA A 278 5.95 -14.06 -14.25
N THR A 279 4.99 -13.91 -13.33
CA THR A 279 5.16 -14.18 -11.90
C THR A 279 4.04 -15.05 -11.31
N GLY A 280 2.91 -15.22 -12.02
CA GLY A 280 1.70 -15.88 -11.51
C GLY A 280 0.89 -15.04 -10.50
N SER A 281 1.35 -13.83 -10.16
CA SER A 281 0.69 -12.94 -9.21
C SER A 281 -0.47 -12.17 -9.84
N GLU A 282 -1.52 -11.92 -9.04
CA GLU A 282 -2.62 -11.05 -9.43
C GLU A 282 -2.13 -9.61 -9.66
N HIS A 283 -2.75 -8.93 -10.61
CA HIS A 283 -2.42 -7.57 -11.00
C HIS A 283 -3.72 -6.80 -11.23
N TYR A 284 -3.86 -5.67 -10.55
CA TYR A 284 -5.12 -4.92 -10.48
C TYR A 284 -5.21 -3.78 -11.50
N GLY A 285 -4.28 -3.74 -12.46
CA GLY A 285 -4.21 -2.71 -13.48
C GLY A 285 -3.41 -3.17 -14.69
N THR A 286 -2.87 -2.21 -15.42
CA THR A 286 -2.04 -2.43 -16.60
C THR A 286 -0.85 -1.49 -16.55
N ASP A 287 0.32 -2.01 -16.83
CA ASP A 287 1.57 -1.24 -16.79
C ASP A 287 1.94 -0.78 -18.19
N PHE A 288 2.08 0.53 -18.36
CA PHE A 288 2.45 1.16 -19.63
C PHE A 288 3.85 1.73 -19.52
N GLN A 289 4.70 1.39 -20.48
CA GLN A 289 6.05 1.94 -20.60
C GLN A 289 6.22 2.59 -21.96
N THR A 290 6.43 3.90 -22.00
CA THR A 290 6.83 4.59 -23.24
C THR A 290 8.24 4.15 -23.65
N VAL A 291 8.48 3.90 -24.93
CA VAL A 291 9.79 3.54 -25.45
C VAL A 291 10.74 4.71 -25.24
N GLY A 292 11.83 4.45 -24.52
CA GLY A 292 12.79 5.49 -24.12
C GLY A 292 12.39 6.26 -22.86
N ALA A 293 11.29 5.88 -22.18
CA ALA A 293 10.95 6.43 -20.87
C ALA A 293 12.12 6.26 -19.89
N GLN A 294 12.32 7.31 -19.11
CA GLN A 294 13.19 7.37 -17.95
C GLN A 294 12.33 7.87 -16.79
N GLU A 295 12.93 8.35 -15.71
CA GLU A 295 12.19 9.01 -14.63
C GLU A 295 12.00 10.53 -14.85
N THR A 296 12.44 11.02 -16.02
CA THR A 296 12.40 12.43 -16.40
C THR A 296 12.18 12.60 -17.91
N GLY A 297 11.87 13.83 -18.33
CA GLY A 297 11.73 14.20 -19.74
C GLY A 297 10.38 13.81 -20.36
N GLU A 298 10.08 14.40 -21.52
CA GLU A 298 8.74 14.34 -22.14
C GLU A 298 8.30 12.92 -22.54
N ALA A 299 9.24 12.05 -22.90
CA ALA A 299 8.96 10.63 -23.18
C ALA A 299 8.42 9.89 -21.95
N SER A 300 8.66 10.42 -20.75
CA SER A 300 8.22 9.85 -19.49
C SER A 300 6.88 10.41 -19.03
N ASN A 301 6.33 11.43 -19.69
CA ASN A 301 5.06 12.05 -19.30
C ASN A 301 3.91 11.03 -19.26
N VAL A 302 3.09 11.17 -18.23
CA VAL A 302 1.84 10.45 -17.97
C VAL A 302 0.69 11.44 -18.08
N TYR A 303 -0.39 11.01 -18.73
CA TYR A 303 -1.50 11.87 -19.09
C TYR A 303 -2.83 11.39 -18.49
N SER A 304 -3.71 12.34 -18.17
CA SER A 304 -5.08 12.01 -17.77
C SER A 304 -5.82 11.33 -18.93
N VAL A 305 -6.46 10.19 -18.67
CA VAL A 305 -7.17 9.42 -19.72
C VAL A 305 -8.54 10.00 -20.03
N SER A 306 -9.06 10.85 -19.15
CA SER A 306 -10.36 11.52 -19.28
C SER A 306 -10.38 12.91 -18.60
N ASP A 307 -11.46 13.66 -18.79
CA ASP A 307 -11.75 14.84 -17.97
C ASP A 307 -12.12 14.41 -16.55
N GLY A 308 -11.67 15.15 -15.54
CA GLY A 308 -11.96 14.79 -14.15
C GLY A 308 -11.36 15.74 -13.13
N THR A 309 -11.37 15.32 -11.87
CA THR A 309 -10.80 16.07 -10.75
C THR A 309 -9.84 15.19 -9.97
N VAL A 310 -8.67 15.71 -9.61
CA VAL A 310 -7.74 15.00 -8.72
C VAL A 310 -8.37 14.87 -7.35
N VAL A 311 -8.59 13.63 -6.89
CA VAL A 311 -9.23 13.34 -5.61
C VAL A 311 -8.26 12.82 -4.55
N ALA A 312 -7.10 12.30 -4.98
CA ALA A 312 -6.04 11.91 -4.07
C ALA A 312 -4.66 11.98 -4.76
N LYS A 313 -3.63 12.29 -3.99
CA LYS A 313 -2.22 12.25 -4.38
C LYS A 313 -1.41 11.87 -3.14
N SER A 314 -0.65 10.79 -3.21
CA SER A 314 0.10 10.28 -2.05
C SER A 314 1.16 9.28 -2.50
N SER A 315 1.78 8.58 -1.54
CA SER A 315 2.69 7.48 -1.80
C SER A 315 2.49 6.31 -0.84
N ASP A 316 2.78 5.10 -1.29
CA ASP A 316 2.88 3.90 -0.45
C ASP A 316 3.95 2.92 -0.99
N SER A 317 4.18 1.82 -0.25
CA SER A 317 5.22 0.84 -0.58
C SER A 317 4.91 0.00 -1.83
N ILE A 318 3.64 -0.12 -2.23
CA ILE A 318 3.19 -0.91 -3.37
C ILE A 318 3.16 -0.04 -4.61
N GLY A 319 2.35 1.01 -4.59
CA GLY A 319 2.10 1.92 -5.70
C GLY A 319 3.16 2.99 -5.91
N GLY A 320 4.15 3.10 -5.02
CA GLY A 320 5.15 4.16 -5.09
C GLY A 320 4.50 5.52 -4.90
N ASN A 321 4.88 6.54 -5.67
CA ASN A 321 4.16 7.81 -5.73
C ASN A 321 3.02 7.74 -6.73
N TRP A 322 1.83 8.19 -6.34
CA TRP A 322 0.64 8.02 -7.15
C TRP A 322 -0.37 9.16 -7.05
N VAL A 323 -1.27 9.20 -8.03
CA VAL A 323 -2.39 10.13 -8.10
C VAL A 323 -3.66 9.42 -8.54
N VAL A 324 -4.80 9.84 -8.00
CA VAL A 324 -6.13 9.34 -8.38
C VAL A 324 -7.00 10.48 -8.87
N ILE A 325 -7.62 10.25 -10.01
CA ILE A 325 -8.52 11.18 -10.69
C ILE A 325 -9.93 10.58 -10.67
N LYS A 326 -10.90 11.34 -10.16
CA LYS A 326 -12.31 11.03 -10.35
C LYS A 326 -12.73 11.56 -11.72
N ASN A 327 -13.00 10.65 -12.63
CA ASN A 327 -13.40 10.93 -13.99
C ASN A 327 -14.85 11.46 -14.01
N THR A 328 -15.18 12.20 -15.05
CA THR A 328 -16.53 12.75 -15.28
C THR A 328 -17.61 11.68 -15.44
N ASP A 329 -17.26 10.45 -15.81
CA ASP A 329 -18.16 9.30 -15.88
C ASP A 329 -18.42 8.63 -14.51
N GLY A 330 -17.85 9.19 -13.44
CA GLY A 330 -17.99 8.71 -12.06
C GLY A 330 -16.97 7.63 -11.65
N THR A 331 -16.11 7.18 -12.56
CA THR A 331 -15.04 6.23 -12.24
C THR A 331 -13.83 6.91 -11.59
N TYR A 332 -12.98 6.13 -10.94
CA TYR A 332 -11.71 6.56 -10.37
C TYR A 332 -10.57 5.93 -11.15
N ALA A 333 -9.71 6.75 -11.76
CA ALA A 333 -8.50 6.32 -12.45
C ALA A 333 -7.28 6.53 -11.55
N TYR A 334 -6.50 5.48 -11.35
CA TYR A 334 -5.27 5.46 -10.55
C TYR A 334 -4.04 5.45 -11.46
N TYR A 335 -3.03 6.21 -11.08
CA TYR A 335 -1.74 6.31 -11.76
C TYR A 335 -0.62 6.14 -10.73
N GLY A 336 0.11 5.04 -10.80
CA GLY A 336 1.16 4.67 -9.86
C GLY A 336 2.58 4.81 -10.39
N HIS A 337 3.52 4.63 -9.47
CA HIS A 337 4.97 4.54 -9.67
C HIS A 337 5.69 5.81 -10.11
N ALA A 338 5.08 6.99 -9.97
CA ALA A 338 5.76 8.24 -10.30
C ALA A 338 7.09 8.37 -9.53
N PRO A 339 8.13 8.98 -10.13
CA PRO A 339 9.47 8.92 -9.57
C PRO A 339 9.61 9.70 -8.25
N THR A 340 8.86 10.79 -8.10
CA THR A 340 8.73 11.56 -6.85
C THR A 340 7.32 12.14 -6.73
N GLN A 341 6.96 12.67 -5.55
CA GLN A 341 5.72 13.46 -5.39
C GLN A 341 5.73 14.74 -6.23
N ASP A 342 6.90 15.34 -6.43
CA ASP A 342 7.07 16.55 -7.26
C ASP A 342 6.92 16.25 -8.74
N ALA A 343 7.24 15.03 -9.16
CA ALA A 343 7.01 14.57 -10.52
C ALA A 343 5.51 14.35 -10.82
N ILE A 344 4.63 14.40 -9.82
CA ILE A 344 3.18 14.50 -10.01
C ILE A 344 2.84 16.00 -10.05
N VAL A 345 2.69 16.54 -11.26
CA VAL A 345 2.57 17.98 -11.52
C VAL A 345 1.16 18.54 -11.28
N VAL A 346 0.26 17.73 -10.73
CA VAL A 346 -1.11 18.10 -10.38
C VAL A 346 -1.36 17.94 -8.87
N ASN A 347 -2.35 18.67 -8.36
CA ASN A 347 -2.69 18.70 -6.94
C ASN A 347 -4.15 18.30 -6.68
N GLN A 348 -4.44 17.79 -5.48
CA GLN A 348 -5.80 17.46 -5.07
C GLN A 348 -6.75 18.68 -5.22
N GLY A 349 -7.94 18.43 -5.75
CA GLY A 349 -8.94 19.46 -6.08
C GLY A 349 -8.77 20.06 -7.49
N GLN A 350 -7.64 19.82 -8.18
CA GLN A 350 -7.43 20.33 -9.52
C GLN A 350 -8.35 19.64 -10.54
N THR A 351 -9.05 20.44 -11.34
CA THR A 351 -9.81 19.96 -12.50
C THR A 351 -8.86 19.75 -13.68
N LEU A 352 -9.02 18.64 -14.39
CA LEU A 352 -8.16 18.18 -15.46
C LEU A 352 -8.93 17.98 -16.75
N LYS A 353 -8.25 18.20 -17.87
CA LYS A 353 -8.72 17.79 -19.19
C LYS A 353 -8.09 16.48 -19.63
N LYS A 354 -8.83 15.72 -20.43
CA LYS A 354 -8.31 14.53 -21.12
C LYS A 354 -7.03 14.90 -21.87
N GLY A 355 -5.98 14.09 -21.71
CA GLY A 355 -4.69 14.30 -22.33
C GLY A 355 -3.79 15.33 -21.64
N GLN A 356 -4.22 15.93 -20.52
CA GLN A 356 -3.39 16.81 -19.71
C GLN A 356 -2.27 16.02 -19.05
N HIS A 357 -1.05 16.58 -19.02
CA HIS A 357 0.09 16.00 -18.31
C HIS A 357 -0.14 16.04 -16.79
N ILE A 358 0.01 14.90 -16.13
CA ILE A 358 -0.27 14.74 -14.69
C ILE A 358 0.93 14.26 -13.88
N SER A 359 1.81 13.45 -14.47
CA SER A 359 3.03 13.01 -13.80
C SER A 359 4.08 12.48 -14.77
N HIS A 360 5.24 12.05 -14.29
CA HIS A 360 6.14 11.19 -15.05
C HIS A 360 5.98 9.70 -14.67
N GLN A 361 6.30 8.81 -15.62
CA GLN A 361 6.58 7.39 -15.39
C GLN A 361 7.79 7.28 -14.47
N GLY A 362 7.82 6.26 -13.62
CA GLY A 362 8.91 6.06 -12.68
C GLY A 362 9.01 4.63 -12.20
N GLN A 363 9.85 4.41 -11.20
CA GLN A 363 10.14 3.09 -10.65
C GLN A 363 10.03 3.06 -9.11
N THR A 364 9.09 3.79 -8.53
CA THR A 364 8.89 3.79 -7.08
C THR A 364 7.89 2.71 -6.65
N GLY A 365 7.97 2.26 -5.38
CA GLY A 365 7.13 1.17 -4.88
C GLY A 365 7.59 -0.20 -5.40
N LEU A 366 6.65 -1.12 -5.63
CA LEU A 366 6.93 -2.47 -6.16
C LEU A 366 7.09 -2.51 -7.69
N ALA A 367 7.65 -1.45 -8.28
CA ALA A 367 7.92 -1.38 -9.70
C ALA A 367 9.21 -2.13 -10.07
N THR A 368 9.16 -2.96 -11.13
CA THR A 368 10.32 -3.72 -11.62
C THR A 368 11.12 -2.98 -12.70
N GLY A 369 10.64 -1.83 -13.14
CA GLY A 369 11.26 -0.95 -14.14
C GLY A 369 10.46 0.35 -14.27
N VAL A 370 10.97 1.32 -15.05
CA VAL A 370 10.27 2.58 -15.32
C VAL A 370 9.00 2.33 -16.12
N HIS A 371 7.84 2.66 -15.53
CA HIS A 371 6.53 2.61 -16.18
C HIS A 371 5.50 3.48 -15.43
N VAL A 372 4.26 3.50 -15.91
CA VAL A 372 3.10 3.92 -15.13
C VAL A 372 2.15 2.75 -14.96
N HIS A 373 1.76 2.47 -13.72
CA HIS A 373 0.69 1.53 -13.43
C HIS A 373 -0.65 2.25 -13.52
N PHE A 374 -1.57 1.73 -14.33
CA PHE A 374 -2.90 2.31 -14.53
C PHE A 374 -4.01 1.33 -14.15
N ALA A 375 -4.91 1.76 -13.26
CA ALA A 375 -6.07 1.00 -12.83
C ALA A 375 -7.33 1.86 -12.79
N VAL A 376 -8.50 1.22 -12.89
CA VAL A 376 -9.80 1.92 -12.86
C VAL A 376 -10.78 1.21 -11.95
N ASN A 377 -11.48 1.97 -11.13
CA ASN A 377 -12.51 1.48 -10.23
C ASN A 377 -13.81 2.30 -10.39
N LYS A 378 -14.96 1.63 -10.52
CA LYS A 378 -16.27 2.27 -10.72
C LYS A 378 -16.94 2.81 -9.46
N LYS A 379 -16.44 2.44 -8.29
CA LYS A 379 -17.13 2.67 -7.02
C LYS A 379 -16.31 3.50 -6.04
N GLN A 380 -15.00 3.28 -5.99
CA GLN A 380 -14.18 3.74 -4.87
C GLN A 380 -12.71 3.98 -5.27
N ILE A 381 -12.00 4.71 -4.40
CA ILE A 381 -10.54 4.90 -4.48
C ILE A 381 -9.87 3.66 -3.85
N ALA A 382 -10.07 2.47 -4.43
CA ALA A 382 -9.45 1.23 -3.95
C ALA A 382 -8.94 0.39 -5.12
N PHE A 383 -7.63 0.07 -5.07
CA PHE A 383 -6.89 -0.50 -6.19
C PHE A 383 -6.06 -1.72 -5.74
N ALA A 384 -6.62 -2.58 -4.89
CA ALA A 384 -6.04 -3.90 -4.62
C ALA A 384 -6.67 -4.94 -5.56
N PRO A 385 -6.03 -6.10 -5.79
CA PRO A 385 -6.66 -7.21 -6.48
C PRO A 385 -8.03 -7.51 -5.88
N ARG A 386 -9.04 -7.69 -6.75
CA ARG A 386 -10.43 -8.03 -6.37
C ARG A 386 -11.16 -6.96 -5.55
N SER A 387 -10.67 -5.72 -5.49
CA SER A 387 -11.41 -4.61 -4.89
C SER A 387 -12.78 -4.45 -5.57
N ASP A 388 -13.83 -4.20 -4.79
CA ASP A 388 -15.16 -3.97 -5.35
C ASP A 388 -15.15 -2.77 -6.30
N GLY A 389 -15.76 -2.95 -7.48
CA GLY A 389 -15.79 -1.95 -8.54
C GLY A 389 -14.55 -1.90 -9.44
N LEU A 390 -13.50 -2.69 -9.17
CA LEU A 390 -12.34 -2.78 -10.07
C LEU A 390 -12.78 -3.32 -11.44
N ILE A 391 -12.36 -2.65 -12.50
CA ILE A 391 -12.66 -3.05 -13.88
C ILE A 391 -11.39 -3.22 -14.69
N SER A 392 -11.47 -4.03 -15.74
CA SER A 392 -10.36 -4.18 -16.66
C SER A 392 -10.05 -2.87 -17.38
N PRO A 393 -8.78 -2.42 -17.39
CA PRO A 393 -8.33 -1.37 -18.29
C PRO A 393 -8.57 -1.70 -19.77
N GLY A 394 -8.61 -2.99 -20.15
CA GLY A 394 -8.96 -3.45 -21.50
C GLY A 394 -10.40 -3.14 -21.90
N ASP A 395 -11.33 -3.14 -20.94
CA ASP A 395 -12.73 -2.78 -21.17
C ASP A 395 -12.96 -1.27 -21.10
N TYR A 396 -12.09 -0.54 -20.42
CA TYR A 396 -12.21 0.92 -20.20
C TYR A 396 -11.48 1.75 -21.27
N LEU A 397 -10.25 1.39 -21.61
CA LEU A 397 -9.41 2.14 -22.54
C LEU A 397 -9.71 1.74 -23.98
N THR A 398 -10.68 2.41 -24.60
CA THR A 398 -11.12 2.12 -25.98
C THR A 398 -10.03 2.29 -27.05
N ALA A 399 -8.93 2.96 -26.71
CA ALA A 399 -7.78 3.18 -27.57
C ALA A 399 -6.74 2.05 -27.55
N LEU A 400 -6.89 1.04 -26.67
CA LEU A 400 -6.00 -0.10 -26.63
C LEU A 400 -6.08 -0.93 -27.93
N PRO A 401 -4.94 -1.36 -28.50
CA PRO A 401 -4.91 -2.24 -29.66
C PRO A 401 -5.57 -3.59 -29.35
N LYS A 402 -6.30 -4.17 -30.30
CA LYS A 402 -6.91 -5.51 -30.15
C LYS A 402 -5.88 -6.60 -29.82
N GLN A 403 -4.64 -6.45 -30.30
CA GLN A 403 -3.54 -7.36 -30.01
C GLN A 403 -3.13 -7.37 -28.52
N ALA A 404 -3.39 -6.28 -27.79
CA ALA A 404 -3.18 -6.21 -26.35
C ALA A 404 -4.33 -6.86 -25.55
N ILE A 405 -5.45 -7.19 -26.20
CA ILE A 405 -6.68 -7.70 -25.57
C ILE A 405 -7.01 -9.08 -26.15
N PRO A 406 -6.31 -10.15 -25.71
CA PRO A 406 -6.47 -11.48 -26.29
C PRO A 406 -7.81 -12.16 -25.94
N GLY A 407 -8.56 -11.62 -24.98
CA GLY A 407 -9.86 -12.13 -24.55
C GLY A 407 -10.67 -11.04 -23.84
N ASN A 408 -11.92 -11.34 -23.49
CA ASN A 408 -12.84 -10.37 -22.90
C ASN A 408 -12.27 -9.77 -21.61
N GLY A 409 -11.95 -8.47 -21.63
CA GLY A 409 -11.40 -7.74 -20.50
C GLY A 409 -10.02 -8.18 -20.04
N LEU A 410 -9.28 -9.01 -20.79
CA LEU A 410 -7.90 -9.37 -20.45
C LEU A 410 -6.95 -8.41 -21.14
N VAL A 411 -5.90 -7.98 -20.45
CA VAL A 411 -4.81 -7.21 -21.06
C VAL A 411 -3.53 -8.02 -20.93
N ALA A 412 -2.85 -8.27 -22.04
CA ALA A 412 -1.59 -9.03 -22.05
C ALA A 412 -0.40 -8.10 -22.29
N PRO A 413 0.77 -8.41 -21.67
CA PRO A 413 2.03 -7.76 -22.02
C PRO A 413 2.33 -7.94 -23.51
N ALA A 414 2.54 -6.82 -24.20
CA ALA A 414 2.74 -6.76 -25.64
C ALA A 414 3.28 -5.39 -26.06
N GLY A 415 3.84 -5.32 -27.27
CA GLY A 415 4.37 -4.09 -27.84
C GLY A 415 5.59 -4.33 -28.73
N PRO A 416 6.18 -3.27 -29.31
CA PRO A 416 5.76 -1.88 -29.16
C PRO A 416 4.50 -1.53 -29.97
N PHE A 417 3.65 -0.69 -29.39
CA PHE A 417 2.49 -0.04 -30.00
C PHE A 417 2.74 1.45 -30.22
N LYS A 418 1.87 2.13 -30.96
CA LYS A 418 1.88 3.59 -31.11
C LYS A 418 0.53 4.16 -30.74
N THR A 419 0.52 5.25 -29.97
CA THR A 419 -0.71 5.98 -29.66
C THR A 419 -1.28 6.58 -30.93
N LYS A 420 -2.59 6.44 -31.14
CA LYS A 420 -3.30 7.20 -32.17
C LYS A 420 -3.49 8.60 -31.62
N GLU A 421 -2.63 9.52 -32.03
CA GLU A 421 -2.91 10.94 -31.84
C GLU A 421 -4.10 11.27 -32.74
N SER A 422 -5.08 12.02 -32.23
CA SER A 422 -6.10 12.59 -33.11
C SER A 422 -5.36 13.41 -34.14
N ASP A 423 -5.55 13.09 -35.42
CA ASP A 423 -5.15 13.96 -36.52
C ASP A 423 -5.67 15.37 -36.16
N ASP A 424 -4.76 16.26 -35.77
CA ASP A 424 -5.16 17.62 -35.44
C ASP A 424 -5.69 18.28 -36.72
N ALA A 425 -6.61 19.20 -36.48
CA ALA A 425 -7.28 20.08 -37.42
C ALA A 425 -6.44 20.38 -38.67
N GLY A 426 -7.03 20.11 -39.84
CA GLY A 426 -6.32 20.17 -41.10
C GLY A 426 -5.97 21.57 -41.61
N GLN A 427 -5.44 21.55 -42.84
CA GLN A 427 -5.05 22.66 -43.71
C GLN A 427 -3.66 23.26 -43.47
#